data_AF-A0A2N2EGZ5-F1
#
_entry.id   AF-A0A2N2EGZ5-F1
#
_cell.length_a   1.000
_cell.length_b   1.000
_cell.length_c   1.000
_cell.angle_alpha   90.00
_cell.angle_beta   90.00
_cell.angle_gamma   90.00
#
_symmetry.space_group_name_H-M   'P 1'
#
loop_
_entity.id
_entity.type
_entity.pdbx_description
1 polymer ?
#
loop_
_entity_poly.entity_id
_entity_poly.type
_entity_poly.pdbx_seq_one_letter_code
_entity_poly.pdbx_strand_id
1 'polypeptide(L)' 'MNKPKSTKNTRKLKEKRKALGLCIDCSRPHQTGFLRCHDCLEIQAEYARRKRKGEQIDK' A
#
# COMPACT_ATOMS: atom_id res chain seq x y z
N MET A 1 10.56 1.91 -12.44
CA MET A 1 9.10 1.63 -12.48
C MET A 1 8.31 2.91 -12.19
N ASN A 2 7.36 3.27 -13.06
CA ASN A 2 6.48 4.43 -12.87
C ASN A 2 5.52 4.17 -11.69
N LYS A 3 5.69 4.91 -10.60
CA LYS A 3 4.86 4.82 -9.38
C LYS A 3 3.49 5.42 -9.71
N PRO A 4 2.39 4.63 -9.79
CA PRO A 4 1.07 5.22 -10.00
C PRO A 4 0.78 6.12 -8.80
N LYS A 5 0.66 7.43 -9.04
CA LYS A 5 0.39 8.41 -7.99
C LYS A 5 -0.95 8.04 -7.35
N SER A 6 -0.94 7.88 -6.02
CA SER A 6 -2.12 7.64 -5.19
C SER A 6 -3.10 8.82 -5.35
N THR A 7 -3.97 8.74 -6.36
CA THR A 7 -5.16 9.59 -6.46
C THR A 7 -5.98 9.34 -5.20
N LYS A 8 -6.45 10.42 -4.56
CA LYS A 8 -7.10 10.41 -3.23
C LYS A 8 -8.06 9.23 -3.09
N ASN A 9 -7.57 8.18 -2.43
CA ASN A 9 -8.20 6.88 -2.42
C ASN A 9 -9.30 6.91 -1.35
N THR A 10 -10.52 7.26 -1.79
CA THR A 10 -11.66 7.42 -0.89
C THR A 10 -11.90 6.15 -0.08
N ARG A 11 -12.41 6.28 1.15
CA ARG A 11 -12.73 5.14 2.01
C ARG A 11 -13.57 4.09 1.27
N LYS A 12 -14.55 4.54 0.47
CA LYS A 12 -15.40 3.68 -0.37
C LYS A 12 -14.59 2.83 -1.36
N LEU A 13 -13.55 3.38 -1.99
CA LEU A 13 -12.72 2.66 -2.95
C LEU A 13 -11.87 1.58 -2.27
N LYS A 14 -11.36 1.87 -1.06
CA LYS A 14 -10.59 0.89 -0.27
C LYS A 14 -11.46 -0.30 0.16
N GLU A 15 -12.67 -0.04 0.65
CA GLU A 15 -13.62 -1.10 1.03
C GLU A 15 -14.00 -1.96 -0.18
N LYS A 16 -14.26 -1.36 -1.34
CA LYS A 16 -14.51 -2.11 -2.59
C LYS A 16 -13.34 -3.01 -2.96
N ARG A 17 -12.11 -2.48 -2.93
CA ARG A 17 -10.90 -3.26 -3.24
C ARG A 17 -10.70 -4.42 -2.26
N LYS A 18 -10.91 -4.18 -0.96
CA LYS A 18 -10.85 -5.21 0.07
C LYS A 18 -11.86 -6.33 -0.17
N ALA A 19 -13.11 -5.99 -0.50
CA ALA A 19 -14.15 -6.97 -0.80
C ALA A 19 -13.85 -7.79 -2.07
N LEU A 20 -13.16 -7.21 -3.04
CA LEU A 20 -12.77 -7.85 -4.29
C LEU A 20 -11.46 -8.65 -4.22
N GLY A 21 -10.81 -8.72 -3.05
CA GLY A 21 -9.52 -9.39 -2.95
C GLY A 21 -8.35 -8.61 -3.56
N LEU A 22 -8.48 -7.29 -3.68
CA LEU A 22 -7.49 -6.39 -4.27
C LEU A 22 -6.78 -5.54 -3.22
N CYS A 23 -5.51 -5.27 -3.49
CA CYS A 23 -4.65 -4.33 -2.78
C CYS A 23 -5.33 -2.97 -2.69
N ILE A 24 -5.46 -2.47 -1.47
CA ILE A 24 -6.13 -1.21 -1.19
C ILE A 24 -5.43 -0.02 -1.87
N ASP A 25 -4.13 -0.09 -2.14
CA ASP A 25 -3.34 1.02 -2.69
C ASP A 25 -3.24 0.99 -4.22
N CYS A 26 -2.82 -0.14 -4.81
CA CYS A 26 -2.51 -0.24 -6.25
C CYS A 26 -3.52 -1.07 -7.05
N SER A 27 -4.55 -1.65 -6.42
CA SER A 27 -5.59 -2.49 -7.05
C SER A 27 -5.10 -3.82 -7.66
N ARG A 28 -3.86 -4.24 -7.42
CA ARG A 28 -3.37 -5.60 -7.74
C ARG A 28 -3.98 -6.63 -6.78
N PRO A 29 -3.98 -7.94 -7.08
CA PRO A 29 -4.40 -8.96 -6.11
C PRO A 29 -3.66 -8.80 -4.77
N HIS A 30 -4.39 -8.85 -3.65
CA HIS A 30 -3.73 -8.83 -2.34
C HIS A 30 -3.07 -10.19 -2.05
N GLN A 31 -2.08 -10.19 -1.16
CA GLN A 31 -1.49 -11.43 -0.68
C GLN A 31 -2.40 -12.07 0.38
N THR A 32 -2.46 -13.40 0.46
CA THR A 32 -3.30 -14.12 1.44
C THR A 32 -2.96 -13.67 2.86
N GLY A 33 -3.97 -13.28 3.65
CA GLY A 33 -3.80 -12.75 5.01
C GLY A 33 -3.44 -11.26 5.08
N PHE A 34 -3.27 -10.57 3.96
CA PHE A 34 -2.94 -9.15 3.90
C PHE A 34 -3.95 -8.34 3.10
N LEU A 35 -4.04 -7.03 3.38
CA LEU A 35 -4.88 -6.08 2.64
C LEU A 35 -4.16 -5.44 1.43
N ARG A 36 -2.90 -5.82 1.20
CA ARG A 36 -2.00 -5.24 0.20
C ARG A 36 -1.35 -6.34 -0.64
N CYS A 37 -0.89 -6.00 -1.83
CA CYS A 37 -0.04 -6.88 -2.63
C CYS A 37 1.38 -6.90 -2.05
N HIS A 38 2.17 -7.90 -2.46
CA HIS A 38 3.57 -8.08 -2.04
C HIS A 38 4.39 -6.78 -2.18
N ASP A 39 4.37 -6.14 -3.35
CA ASP A 39 5.13 -4.91 -3.59
C ASP A 39 4.77 -3.76 -2.64
N CYS A 40 3.46 -3.59 -2.37
CA CYS A 40 3.01 -2.55 -1.45
C CYS A 40 3.33 -2.88 0.01
N LEU A 41 3.40 -4.16 0.38
CA LEU A 41 3.86 -4.60 1.69
C LEU A 41 5.35 -4.34 1.87
N GLU A 42 6.17 -4.61 0.85
CA GLU A 42 7.60 -4.35 0.88
C GLU A 42 7.91 -2.86 1.05
N ILE A 43 7.24 -1.99 0.28
CA ILE A 43 7.34 -0.54 0.41
C ILE A 43 6.93 -0.09 1.83
N GLN A 44 5.85 -0.65 2.37
CA GLN A 44 5.40 -0.34 3.72
C GLN A 44 6.42 -0.78 4.78
N ALA A 45 7.01 -1.97 4.61
CA ALA A 45 8.03 -2.50 5.50
C ALA A 45 9.32 -1.65 5.44
N GLU A 46 9.73 -1.21 4.26
CA GLU A 46 10.84 -0.27 4.08
C GLU A 46 10.57 1.07 4.75
N TYR A 47 9.40 1.67 4.51
CA TYR A 47 9.00 2.92 5.18
C TYR A 47 9.03 2.77 6.70
N ALA A 48 8.51 1.66 7.24
CA ALA A 48 8.55 1.37 8.66
C ALA A 48 9.99 1.19 9.19
N ARG A 49 10.88 0.54 8.42
CA ARG A 49 12.31 0.42 8.74
C ARG A 49 13.00 1.77 8.81
N ARG A 50 12.84 2.61 7.78
CA ARG A 50 13.41 3.97 7.72
C ARG A 50 12.92 4.84 8.88
N LYS A 51 11.61 4.79 9.18
CA LYS A 51 11.00 5.50 10.31
C LYS A 51 11.57 5.04 11.65
N ARG A 52 11.76 3.73 11.87
CA ARG A 52 12.40 3.19 13.09
C ARG A 52 13.86 3.62 13.24
N LYS A 53 14.57 3.77 12.12
CA LYS A 53 15.96 4.25 12.10
C LYS A 53 16.10 5.75 12.40
N GLY A 54 14.99 6.48 12.48
CA GLY A 54 15.00 7.94 12.65
C GLY A 54 15.37 8.70 11.38
N GLU A 55 15.33 8.04 10.22
CA GLU A 55 15.60 8.68 8.94
C GLU A 55 14.43 9.61 8.60
N GLN A 56 14.71 10.88 8.33
CA GLN A 56 13.71 11.87 7.99
C GLN A 56 13.12 11.51 6.62
N ILE A 57 11.92 10.92 6.60
CA ILE A 57 11.20 10.62 5.36
C ILE A 57 10.41 11.87 4.98
N ASP A 58 10.97 12.69 4.09
CA ASP A 58 10.24 13.78 3.48
C ASP A 58 9.07 13.21 2.65
N LYS A 59 7.94 13.91 2.67
CA LYS A 59 6.61 13.37 2.39
C LYS A 59 6.02 13.96 1.13
#